data_AF-G2RIA4-F1
#
_entry.id   AF-G2RIA4-F1
#
_cell.length_a   1.000
_cell.length_b   1.000
_cell.length_c   1.000
_cell.angle_alpha   90.00
_cell.angle_beta   90.00
_cell.angle_gamma   90.00
#
_symmetry.space_group_name_H-M   'P 1'
#
loop_
_entity.id
_entity.type
_entity.pdbx_description
1 polymer ?
#
loop_
_entity_poly.entity_id
_entity_poly.type
_entity_poly.pdbx_seq_one_letter_code
_entity_poly.pdbx_strand_id
1 'polypeptide(L)'
;LDRETLLSALQNVAAYITKKGGNVTVIAIGGAINTIYLRSRQTTHDVDFFNNYLTADDFKHLIQGAREAAKRNPELEESWFNNRTILFIPKDQRQTLTDQAFAQREVIFRQGGLTVLAAPWQYAFCCKLDRLAGSGLHGARSYDLDDAVQYLRRYLVKAGQTQVSYTTVREWFTQYLLRWTSANDEVVTKVNTTYRAAFRVQYNVIA
;
A
#
# COMPACT_ATOMS: atom_id res chain seq x y z
N LEU A 1 -9.73 -9.89 -8.03
CA LEU A 1 -8.40 -10.24 -8.58
C LEU A 1 -7.58 -10.97 -7.55
N ASP A 2 -7.19 -12.20 -7.82
CA ASP A 2 -6.24 -12.95 -6.99
C ASP A 2 -4.78 -12.59 -7.34
N ARG A 3 -3.84 -13.24 -6.64
CA ARG A 3 -2.41 -13.00 -6.83
C ARG A 3 -1.91 -13.33 -8.24
N GLU A 4 -2.39 -14.41 -8.84
CA GLU A 4 -1.92 -14.87 -10.16
C GLU A 4 -2.43 -13.95 -11.26
N THR A 5 -3.71 -13.59 -11.20
CA THR A 5 -4.33 -12.60 -12.09
C THR A 5 -3.59 -11.27 -12.01
N LEU A 6 -3.28 -10.76 -10.80
CA LEU A 6 -2.53 -9.51 -10.65
C LEU A 6 -1.12 -9.57 -11.23
N LEU A 7 -0.37 -10.66 -10.97
CA LEU A 7 0.99 -10.82 -11.49
C LEU A 7 1.00 -10.91 -13.01
N SER A 8 0.10 -11.71 -13.60
CA SER A 8 -0.06 -11.81 -15.05
C SER A 8 -0.45 -10.46 -15.67
N ALA A 9 -1.35 -9.71 -15.04
CA ALA A 9 -1.73 -8.37 -15.49
C ALA A 9 -0.52 -7.40 -15.46
N LEU A 10 0.23 -7.35 -14.36
CA LEU A 10 1.43 -6.52 -14.23
C LEU A 10 2.54 -6.93 -15.21
N GLN A 11 2.66 -8.21 -15.56
CA GLN A 11 3.56 -8.69 -16.61
C GLN A 11 3.18 -8.15 -17.99
N ASN A 12 1.88 -8.09 -18.31
CA ASN A 12 1.42 -7.49 -19.55
C ASN A 12 1.72 -5.99 -19.60
N VAL A 13 1.52 -5.26 -18.49
CA VAL A 13 1.90 -3.84 -18.37
C VAL A 13 3.41 -3.66 -18.56
N ALA A 14 4.22 -4.48 -17.88
CA ALA A 14 5.67 -4.48 -18.01
C ALA A 14 6.14 -4.71 -19.44
N ALA A 15 5.57 -5.71 -20.14
CA ALA A 15 5.89 -6.02 -21.52
C ALA A 15 5.53 -4.86 -22.46
N TYR A 16 4.38 -4.20 -22.23
CA TYR A 16 3.97 -3.03 -22.98
C TYR A 16 4.99 -1.88 -22.83
N ILE A 17 5.34 -1.55 -21.59
CA ILE A 17 6.31 -0.48 -21.28
C ILE A 17 7.67 -0.79 -21.91
N THR A 18 8.13 -2.04 -21.80
CA THR A 18 9.38 -2.50 -22.43
C THR A 18 9.37 -2.31 -23.94
N LYS A 19 8.27 -2.67 -24.61
CA LYS A 19 8.10 -2.49 -26.06
C LYS A 19 8.17 -1.01 -26.49
N LYS A 20 7.83 -0.09 -25.58
CA LYS A 20 7.93 1.36 -25.80
C LYS A 20 9.30 1.94 -25.39
N GLY A 21 10.25 1.10 -24.98
CA GLY A 21 11.56 1.53 -24.50
C GLY A 21 11.53 2.22 -23.13
N GLY A 22 10.41 2.08 -22.38
CA GLY A 22 10.25 2.70 -21.07
C GLY A 22 10.78 1.84 -19.92
N ASN A 23 10.99 2.47 -18.77
CA ASN A 23 11.24 1.82 -17.51
C ASN A 23 10.60 2.64 -16.39
N VAL A 24 9.47 2.17 -15.88
CA VAL A 24 8.60 2.91 -14.98
C VAL A 24 8.59 2.26 -13.61
N THR A 25 8.64 3.09 -12.57
CA THR A 25 8.40 2.65 -11.19
C THR A 25 7.09 3.27 -10.69
N VAL A 26 6.24 2.47 -10.07
CA VAL A 26 5.05 2.95 -9.36
C VAL A 26 5.10 2.49 -7.91
N ILE A 27 4.38 3.19 -7.03
CA ILE A 27 4.28 2.86 -5.60
C ILE A 27 2.85 2.42 -5.34
N ALA A 28 2.67 1.13 -5.10
CA ALA A 28 1.38 0.56 -4.74
C ALA A 28 1.05 0.83 -3.28
N ILE A 29 -0.25 0.92 -2.98
CA ILE A 29 -0.78 0.97 -1.62
C ILE A 29 -2.03 0.11 -1.51
N GLY A 30 -2.33 -0.39 -0.30
CA GLY A 30 -3.55 -1.14 -0.04
C GLY A 30 -3.53 -2.58 -0.57
N GLY A 31 -4.66 -3.04 -1.10
CA GLY A 31 -4.94 -4.46 -1.29
C GLY A 31 -3.96 -5.21 -2.19
N ALA A 32 -3.36 -4.54 -3.19
CA ALA A 32 -2.33 -5.14 -4.04
C ALA A 32 -1.11 -5.62 -3.26
N ILE A 33 -0.67 -4.86 -2.24
CA ILE A 33 0.43 -5.25 -1.36
C ILE A 33 0.04 -6.51 -0.57
N ASN A 34 -1.17 -6.51 0.00
CA ASN A 34 -1.69 -7.59 0.84
C ASN A 34 -1.88 -8.89 0.07
N THR A 35 -2.23 -8.81 -1.21
CA THR A 35 -2.43 -9.98 -2.08
C THR A 35 -1.11 -10.48 -2.70
N ILE A 36 -0.29 -9.59 -3.26
CA ILE A 36 0.91 -10.00 -4.02
C ILE A 36 2.08 -10.34 -3.11
N TYR A 37 2.36 -9.46 -2.13
CA TYR A 37 3.59 -9.45 -1.36
C TYR A 37 3.42 -10.07 0.02
N LEU A 38 2.52 -9.51 0.84
CA LEU A 38 2.31 -9.99 2.21
C LEU A 38 1.52 -11.30 2.24
N ARG A 39 0.75 -11.59 1.19
CA ARG A 39 -0.13 -12.76 1.05
C ARG A 39 -1.10 -12.92 2.24
N SER A 40 -1.49 -11.80 2.84
CA SER A 40 -2.48 -11.75 3.93
C SER A 40 -3.91 -11.73 3.41
N ARG A 41 -4.09 -11.45 2.11
CA ARG A 41 -5.39 -11.51 1.41
C ARG A 41 -5.31 -12.44 0.22
N GLN A 42 -6.40 -13.15 -0.04
CA GLN A 42 -6.54 -13.96 -1.26
C GLN A 42 -6.81 -13.10 -2.49
N THR A 43 -7.60 -12.03 -2.33
CA THR A 43 -8.03 -11.16 -3.43
C THR A 43 -8.07 -9.68 -3.06
N THR A 44 -7.94 -8.83 -4.08
CA THR A 44 -8.24 -7.39 -4.08
C THR A 44 -9.04 -7.02 -5.32
N HIS A 45 -9.54 -5.79 -5.37
CA HIS A 45 -10.30 -5.27 -6.51
C HIS A 45 -9.38 -4.70 -7.59
N ASP A 46 -8.32 -4.01 -7.18
CA ASP A 46 -7.45 -3.22 -8.03
C ASP A 46 -6.04 -3.09 -7.43
N VAL A 47 -5.21 -2.32 -8.14
CA VAL A 47 -3.88 -1.88 -7.79
C VAL A 47 -3.89 -0.35 -7.85
N ASP A 48 -4.08 0.26 -6.69
CA ASP A 48 -3.89 1.68 -6.47
C ASP A 48 -2.40 2.03 -6.46
N PHE A 49 -2.01 3.05 -7.22
CA PHE A 49 -0.64 3.52 -7.23
C PHE A 49 -0.48 5.04 -7.21
N PHE A 50 0.67 5.50 -6.74
CA PHE A 50 1.16 6.85 -6.94
C PHE A 50 2.66 6.82 -7.23
N ASN A 51 3.20 7.92 -7.75
CA ASN A 51 4.63 8.21 -7.76
C ASN A 51 4.79 9.64 -8.32
N ASN A 52 5.39 10.54 -7.54
CA ASN A 52 5.56 11.94 -7.94
C ASN A 52 6.71 12.16 -8.94
N TYR A 53 7.49 11.13 -9.25
CA TYR A 53 8.52 11.14 -10.29
C TYR A 53 8.01 10.72 -11.68
N LEU A 54 6.74 10.31 -11.81
CA LEU A 54 6.20 9.92 -13.11
C LEU A 54 6.16 11.10 -14.07
N THR A 55 6.74 10.91 -15.26
CA THR A 55 6.54 11.83 -16.39
C THR A 55 5.18 11.60 -17.04
N ALA A 56 4.77 12.51 -17.91
CA ALA A 56 3.56 12.35 -18.71
C ALA A 56 3.63 11.10 -19.60
N ASP A 57 4.81 10.79 -20.15
CA ASP A 57 5.02 9.60 -20.98
C ASP A 57 4.97 8.31 -20.16
N ASP A 58 5.53 8.31 -18.94
CA ASP A 58 5.40 7.17 -18.02
C ASP A 58 3.93 6.88 -17.73
N PHE A 59 3.16 7.92 -17.39
CA PHE A 59 1.73 7.78 -17.12
C PHE A 59 0.97 7.26 -18.34
N LYS A 60 1.27 7.77 -19.54
CA LYS A 60 0.68 7.28 -20.79
C LYS A 60 0.98 5.80 -21.01
N HIS A 61 2.22 5.36 -20.81
CA HIS A 61 2.60 3.95 -20.96
C HIS A 61 1.93 3.05 -19.93
N LEU A 62 1.80 3.49 -18.68
CA LEU A 62 1.07 2.76 -17.63
C LEU A 62 -0.39 2.54 -18.00
N ILE A 63 -1.12 3.60 -18.38
CA ILE A 63 -2.54 3.50 -18.74
C ILE A 63 -2.75 2.66 -19.99
N GLN A 64 -1.91 2.83 -21.01
CA GLN A 64 -2.02 2.02 -22.23
C GLN A 64 -1.69 0.55 -21.95
N GLY A 65 -0.65 0.27 -21.17
CA GLY A 65 -0.31 -1.10 -20.74
C GLY A 65 -1.42 -1.76 -19.93
N ALA A 66 -2.06 -1.02 -19.02
CA ALA A 66 -3.18 -1.52 -18.22
C ALA A 66 -4.41 -1.86 -19.07
N ARG A 67 -4.71 -1.03 -20.07
CA ARG A 67 -5.78 -1.30 -21.05
C ARG A 67 -5.48 -2.52 -21.89
N GLU A 68 -4.24 -2.69 -22.34
CA GLU A 68 -3.83 -3.90 -23.09
C GLU A 68 -3.91 -5.17 -22.23
N ALA A 69 -3.58 -5.09 -20.94
CA ALA A 69 -3.78 -6.20 -20.00
C ALA A 69 -5.27 -6.54 -19.85
N ALA A 70 -6.14 -5.54 -19.69
CA ALA A 70 -7.59 -5.74 -19.55
C ALA A 70 -8.24 -6.36 -20.79
N LYS A 71 -7.75 -6.04 -22.00
CA LYS A 71 -8.20 -6.72 -23.23
C LYS A 71 -7.91 -8.21 -23.26
N ARG A 72 -6.93 -8.68 -22.47
CA ARG A 72 -6.48 -10.08 -22.44
C ARG A 72 -7.09 -10.87 -21.29
N ASN A 73 -7.62 -10.20 -20.29
CA ASN A 73 -8.24 -10.84 -19.13
C ASN A 73 -9.54 -10.11 -18.76
N PRO A 74 -10.71 -10.75 -18.98
CA PRO A 74 -12.02 -10.13 -18.72
C PRO A 74 -12.31 -9.89 -17.22
N GLU A 75 -11.53 -10.46 -16.30
CA GLU A 75 -11.64 -10.16 -14.86
C GLU A 75 -11.13 -8.75 -14.51
N LEU A 76 -10.30 -8.15 -15.37
CA LEU A 76 -9.72 -6.84 -15.15
C LEU A 76 -10.67 -5.74 -15.64
N GLU A 77 -11.30 -5.04 -14.70
CA GLU A 77 -12.07 -3.82 -14.98
C GLU A 77 -11.17 -2.69 -15.50
N GLU A 78 -11.73 -1.68 -16.19
CA GLU A 78 -10.92 -0.59 -16.76
C GLU A 78 -10.03 0.14 -15.73
N SER A 79 -10.49 0.22 -14.48
CA SER A 79 -9.77 0.87 -13.37
C SER A 79 -8.95 -0.09 -12.50
N TRP A 80 -8.68 -1.33 -12.92
CA TRP A 80 -7.92 -2.30 -12.11
C TRP A 80 -6.50 -1.82 -11.76
N PHE A 81 -5.91 -0.93 -12.55
CA PHE A 81 -4.60 -0.31 -12.29
C PHE A 81 -4.73 1.20 -12.45
N ASN A 82 -4.79 1.92 -11.33
CA ASN A 82 -5.20 3.32 -11.34
C ASN A 82 -4.45 4.16 -10.30
N ASN A 83 -4.44 5.48 -10.52
CA ASN A 83 -3.78 6.44 -9.63
C ASN A 83 -4.76 7.26 -8.76
N ARG A 84 -6.01 6.81 -8.57
CA ARG A 84 -7.04 7.58 -7.84
C ARG A 84 -6.65 7.84 -6.39
N THR A 85 -5.80 7.00 -5.81
CA THR A 85 -5.25 7.19 -4.46
C THR A 85 -4.63 8.58 -4.24
N ILE A 86 -4.10 9.24 -5.28
CA ILE A 86 -3.54 10.60 -5.15
C ILE A 86 -4.59 11.64 -4.70
N LEU A 87 -5.87 11.40 -4.95
CA LEU A 87 -6.97 12.27 -4.51
C LEU A 87 -7.10 12.29 -2.98
N PHE A 88 -6.58 11.25 -2.32
CA PHE A 88 -6.60 11.08 -0.87
C PHE A 88 -5.26 11.40 -0.21
N ILE A 89 -4.22 11.68 -1.02
CA ILE A 89 -2.90 12.08 -0.53
C ILE A 89 -2.79 13.61 -0.65
N PRO A 90 -2.60 14.33 0.48
CA PRO A 90 -2.30 15.77 0.47
C PRO A 90 -1.17 16.10 -0.50
N LYS A 91 -1.34 17.16 -1.31
CA LYS A 91 -0.41 17.47 -2.41
C LYS A 91 1.03 17.65 -1.94
N ASP A 92 1.21 18.28 -0.79
CA ASP A 92 2.49 18.50 -0.10
C ASP A 92 3.12 17.21 0.44
N GLN A 93 2.34 16.16 0.68
CA GLN A 93 2.83 14.85 1.13
C GLN A 93 3.27 13.92 0.00
N ARG A 94 2.82 14.15 -1.25
CA ARG A 94 3.08 13.23 -2.38
C ARG A 94 4.57 13.03 -2.66
N GLN A 95 5.36 14.11 -2.59
CA GLN A 95 6.80 14.04 -2.80
C GLN A 95 7.47 13.26 -1.66
N THR A 96 7.18 13.61 -0.41
CA THR A 96 7.70 12.93 0.78
C THR A 96 7.40 11.43 0.76
N LEU A 97 6.16 11.02 0.46
CA LEU A 97 5.79 9.61 0.38
C LEU A 97 6.50 8.89 -0.77
N THR A 98 6.73 9.59 -1.88
CA THR A 98 7.51 9.07 -3.00
C THR A 98 8.95 8.80 -2.55
N ASP A 99 9.63 9.81 -1.98
CA ASP A 99 11.00 9.69 -1.51
C ASP A 99 11.15 8.57 -0.47
N GLN A 100 10.21 8.47 0.47
CA GLN A 100 10.19 7.43 1.49
C GLN A 100 10.02 6.03 0.88
N ALA A 101 9.16 5.84 -0.13
CA ALA A 101 9.00 4.54 -0.79
C ALA A 101 10.28 4.13 -1.53
N PHE A 102 10.93 5.08 -2.23
CA PHE A 102 12.21 4.86 -2.90
C PHE A 102 13.36 4.60 -1.93
N ALA A 103 13.34 5.19 -0.73
CA ALA A 103 14.29 4.89 0.34
C ALA A 103 14.01 3.52 0.99
N GLN A 104 12.73 3.19 1.18
CA GLN A 104 12.28 1.92 1.76
C GLN A 104 12.64 0.71 0.87
N ARG A 105 12.60 0.87 -0.46
CA ARG A 105 13.01 -0.12 -1.48
C ARG A 105 12.32 -1.49 -1.36
N GLU A 106 11.06 -1.51 -0.96
CA GLU A 106 10.28 -2.74 -0.85
C GLU A 106 9.62 -3.06 -2.18
N VAL A 107 10.27 -3.89 -2.99
CA VAL A 107 9.77 -4.30 -4.31
C VAL A 107 8.70 -5.39 -4.15
N ILE A 108 7.47 -5.12 -4.57
CA ILE A 108 6.38 -6.11 -4.57
C ILE A 108 6.25 -6.83 -5.93
N PHE A 109 6.71 -6.18 -7.00
CA PHE A 109 6.78 -6.74 -8.35
C PHE A 109 7.91 -6.06 -9.14
N ARG A 110 8.65 -6.83 -9.93
CA ARG A 110 9.61 -6.27 -10.89
C ARG A 110 9.78 -7.22 -12.06
N GLN A 111 9.52 -6.72 -13.25
CA GLN A 111 9.77 -7.43 -14.50
C GLN A 111 9.85 -6.43 -15.65
N GLY A 112 10.79 -6.63 -16.58
CA GLY A 112 10.96 -5.75 -17.74
C GLY A 112 10.97 -4.27 -17.36
N GLY A 113 10.16 -3.47 -18.06
CA GLY A 113 10.01 -2.03 -17.85
C GLY A 113 9.09 -1.60 -16.71
N LEU A 114 8.65 -2.48 -15.81
CA LEU A 114 7.84 -2.09 -14.65
C LEU A 114 8.46 -2.56 -13.33
N THR A 115 8.60 -1.63 -12.39
CA THR A 115 8.85 -1.89 -10.97
C THR A 115 7.68 -1.37 -10.14
N VAL A 116 7.21 -2.18 -9.18
CA VAL A 116 6.18 -1.77 -8.22
C VAL A 116 6.78 -1.85 -6.83
N LEU A 117 6.86 -0.70 -6.16
CA LEU A 117 7.27 -0.57 -4.77
C LEU A 117 6.03 -0.59 -3.86
N ALA A 118 6.19 -1.01 -2.61
CA ALA A 118 5.22 -0.75 -1.56
C ALA A 118 5.35 0.70 -1.05
N ALA A 119 4.23 1.33 -0.75
CA ALA A 119 4.17 2.57 0.00
C ALA A 119 4.88 2.44 1.36
N PRO A 120 5.30 3.56 1.99
CA PRO A 120 5.93 3.52 3.30
C PRO A 120 5.06 2.78 4.32
N TRP A 121 5.63 1.83 5.06
CA TRP A 121 4.84 0.96 5.95
C TRP A 121 4.12 1.74 7.03
N GLN A 122 4.77 2.77 7.58
CA GLN A 122 4.18 3.67 8.58
C GLN A 122 2.97 4.40 8.01
N TYR A 123 3.08 4.93 6.78
CA TYR A 123 1.96 5.61 6.12
C TYR A 123 0.79 4.65 5.89
N ALA A 124 1.05 3.48 5.30
CA ALA A 124 0.02 2.47 5.05
C ALA A 124 -0.67 2.01 6.35
N PHE A 125 0.09 1.86 7.43
CA PHE A 125 -0.42 1.58 8.77
C PHE A 125 -1.31 2.71 9.29
N CYS A 126 -0.85 3.95 9.27
CA CYS A 126 -1.62 5.10 9.75
C CYS A 126 -2.93 5.28 8.99
N CYS A 127 -2.96 5.09 7.66
CA CYS A 127 -4.19 5.14 6.88
C CYS A 127 -5.23 4.10 7.35
N LYS A 128 -4.80 2.90 7.77
CA LYS A 128 -5.71 1.88 8.31
C LYS A 128 -6.23 2.28 9.68
N LEU A 129 -5.38 2.80 10.57
CA LEU A 129 -5.80 3.27 11.88
C LEU A 129 -6.79 4.43 11.78
N ASP A 130 -6.51 5.41 10.91
CA ASP A 130 -7.37 6.57 10.67
C ASP A 130 -8.77 6.15 10.18
N ARG A 131 -8.80 5.18 9.25
CA ARG A 131 -10.05 4.60 8.74
C ARG A 131 -10.82 3.81 9.80
N LEU A 132 -10.14 3.00 10.60
CA LEU A 132 -10.72 2.23 11.71
C LEU A 132 -11.27 3.14 12.82
N ALA A 133 -10.65 4.30 13.03
CA ALA A 133 -11.09 5.32 13.98
C ALA A 133 -12.26 6.19 13.47
N GLY A 134 -12.78 5.91 12.27
CA GLY A 134 -13.92 6.62 11.68
C GLY A 134 -13.57 7.99 11.07
N SER A 135 -12.29 8.33 10.97
CA SER A 135 -11.82 9.60 10.39
C SER A 135 -11.51 9.51 8.89
N GLY A 136 -11.38 8.30 8.36
CA GLY A 136 -11.13 8.06 6.92
C GLY A 136 -12.35 8.37 6.03
N LEU A 137 -12.08 8.74 4.78
CA LEU A 137 -13.11 9.04 3.75
C LEU A 137 -14.08 7.89 3.45
N HIS A 138 -13.69 6.67 3.81
CA HIS A 138 -14.52 5.49 3.70
C HIS A 138 -14.65 4.84 5.06
N GLY A 139 -15.83 4.32 5.38
CA GLY A 139 -16.02 3.51 6.58
C GLY A 139 -15.04 2.33 6.63
N ALA A 140 -14.72 1.92 7.85
CA ALA A 140 -13.89 0.75 8.14
C ALA A 140 -14.37 -0.49 7.37
N ARG A 141 -13.43 -1.29 6.88
CA ARG A 141 -13.68 -2.59 6.26
C ARG A 141 -13.26 -3.70 7.21
N SER A 142 -13.86 -4.87 7.02
CA SER A 142 -13.58 -6.06 7.82
C SER A 142 -12.10 -6.46 7.85
N TYR A 143 -11.37 -6.21 6.77
CA TYR A 143 -9.94 -6.53 6.65
C TYR A 143 -8.99 -5.41 7.12
N ASP A 144 -9.47 -4.21 7.49
CA ASP A 144 -8.57 -3.09 7.77
C ASP A 144 -7.72 -3.31 9.03
N LEU A 145 -8.25 -4.00 10.04
CA LEU A 145 -7.51 -4.34 11.27
C LEU A 145 -6.38 -5.33 10.99
N ASP A 146 -6.65 -6.37 10.22
CA ASP A 146 -5.65 -7.36 9.84
C ASP A 146 -4.57 -6.73 8.94
N ASP A 147 -4.97 -5.89 7.98
CA ASP A 147 -4.03 -5.15 7.13
C ASP A 147 -3.10 -4.26 7.99
N ALA A 148 -3.63 -3.54 8.99
CA ALA A 148 -2.84 -2.72 9.90
C ALA A 148 -1.79 -3.55 10.66
N VAL A 149 -2.19 -4.71 11.18
CA VAL A 149 -1.30 -5.64 11.90
C VAL A 149 -0.16 -6.13 11.01
N GLN A 150 -0.45 -6.45 9.75
CA GLN A 150 0.56 -6.91 8.78
C GLN A 150 1.54 -5.79 8.38
N TYR A 151 1.06 -4.56 8.17
CA TYR A 151 1.92 -3.42 7.88
C TYR A 151 2.85 -3.09 9.06
N LEU A 152 2.32 -3.08 10.29
CA LEU A 152 3.11 -2.86 11.49
C LEU A 152 4.16 -3.96 11.67
N ARG A 153 3.78 -5.23 11.47
CA ARG A 153 4.73 -6.35 11.49
C ARG A 153 5.86 -6.14 10.49
N ARG A 154 5.53 -5.73 9.27
CA ARG A 154 6.54 -5.53 8.21
C ARG A 154 7.48 -4.37 8.54
N TYR A 155 6.97 -3.26 9.05
CA TYR A 155 7.77 -2.14 9.55
C TYR A 155 8.78 -2.61 10.60
N LEU A 156 8.31 -3.31 11.64
CA LEU A 156 9.13 -3.75 12.77
C LEU A 156 10.24 -4.72 12.34
N VAL A 157 9.91 -5.72 11.51
CA VAL A 157 10.90 -6.67 10.98
C VAL A 157 11.98 -5.93 10.18
N LYS A 158 11.61 -4.94 9.37
CA LYS A 158 12.57 -4.15 8.59
C LYS A 158 13.43 -3.25 9.47
N ALA A 159 12.87 -2.70 10.54
CA ALA A 159 13.58 -1.85 11.49
C ALA A 159 14.44 -2.64 12.49
N GLY A 160 14.36 -3.99 12.50
CA GLY A 160 15.01 -4.81 13.53
C GLY A 160 14.42 -4.59 14.93
N GLN A 161 13.15 -4.19 15.00
CA GLN A 161 12.44 -3.87 16.23
C GLN A 161 11.36 -4.91 16.53
N THR A 162 11.00 -5.05 17.80
CA THR A 162 9.92 -5.93 18.25
C THR A 162 8.64 -5.16 18.60
N GLN A 163 8.78 -3.88 18.99
CA GLN A 163 7.73 -2.98 19.43
C GLN A 163 8.01 -1.57 18.92
N VAL A 164 6.98 -0.75 18.87
CA VAL A 164 7.06 0.69 18.62
C VAL A 164 6.38 1.43 19.77
N SER A 165 6.88 2.60 20.13
CA SER A 165 6.22 3.39 21.17
C SER A 165 4.91 4.00 20.66
N TYR A 166 3.93 4.14 21.55
CA TYR A 166 2.70 4.85 21.27
C TYR A 166 2.95 6.30 20.82
N THR A 167 3.93 6.99 21.42
CA THR A 167 4.35 8.34 21.02
C THR A 167 4.83 8.37 19.57
N THR A 168 5.66 7.40 19.16
CA THR A 168 6.16 7.30 17.78
C THR A 168 5.03 7.08 16.78
N VAL A 169 4.03 6.26 17.12
CA VAL A 169 2.84 6.09 16.26
C VAL A 169 2.07 7.40 16.10
N ARG A 170 1.94 8.19 17.16
CA ARG A 170 1.31 9.52 17.10
C ARG A 170 2.13 10.51 16.24
N GLU A 171 3.45 10.47 16.34
CA GLU A 171 4.34 11.28 15.50
C GLU A 171 4.16 10.96 14.02
N TRP A 172 3.96 9.69 13.65
CA TRP A 172 3.64 9.32 12.26
C TRP A 172 2.33 9.95 11.79
N PHE A 173 1.30 9.97 12.62
CA PHE A 173 0.04 10.64 12.28
C PHE A 173 0.27 12.12 11.96
N THR A 174 1.01 12.83 12.81
CA THR A 174 1.38 14.23 12.55
C THR A 174 2.19 14.38 11.27
N GLN A 175 3.19 13.52 11.06
CA GLN A 175 4.04 13.53 9.87
C GLN A 175 3.23 13.39 8.58
N TYR A 176 2.20 12.53 8.58
CA TYR A 176 1.36 12.25 7.41
C TYR A 176 0.09 13.10 7.33
N LEU A 177 -0.01 14.15 8.16
CA LEU A 177 -1.16 15.06 8.22
C LEU A 177 -2.49 14.33 8.50
N LEU A 178 -2.43 13.25 9.26
CA LEU A 178 -3.60 12.52 9.75
C LEU A 178 -3.94 12.98 11.16
N ARG A 179 -5.23 12.98 11.48
CA ARG A 179 -5.71 13.47 12.78
C ARG A 179 -5.75 12.34 13.80
N TRP A 180 -5.04 12.50 14.91
CA TRP A 180 -5.23 11.65 16.08
C TRP A 180 -6.47 12.09 16.86
N THR A 181 -7.32 11.13 17.23
CA THR A 181 -8.52 11.30 18.06
C THR A 181 -8.54 10.23 19.15
N SER A 182 -9.43 10.36 20.15
CA SER A 182 -9.60 9.33 21.19
C SER A 182 -10.01 7.97 20.63
N ALA A 183 -10.69 7.93 19.48
CA ALA A 183 -11.04 6.68 18.81
C ALA A 183 -9.79 5.90 18.35
N ASN A 184 -8.68 6.57 18.06
CA ASN A 184 -7.42 5.90 17.71
C ASN A 184 -6.85 5.09 18.89
N ASP A 185 -7.12 5.47 20.14
CA ASP A 185 -6.65 4.77 21.33
C ASP A 185 -7.31 3.39 21.46
N GLU A 186 -8.61 3.33 21.17
CA GLU A 186 -9.35 2.07 21.09
C GLU A 186 -8.84 1.20 19.93
N VAL A 187 -8.55 1.81 18.78
CA VAL A 187 -8.00 1.09 17.63
C VAL A 187 -6.61 0.51 17.95
N VAL A 188 -5.74 1.25 18.64
CA VAL A 188 -4.44 0.74 19.09
C VAL A 188 -4.60 -0.47 20.00
N THR A 189 -5.56 -0.44 20.91
CA THR A 189 -5.86 -1.59 21.78
C THR A 189 -6.30 -2.82 20.97
N LYS A 190 -7.13 -2.61 19.94
CA LYS A 190 -7.53 -3.67 19.00
C LYS A 190 -6.33 -4.20 18.21
N VAL A 191 -5.47 -3.33 17.67
CA VAL A 191 -4.25 -3.71 16.96
C VAL A 191 -3.33 -4.56 17.83
N ASN A 192 -3.09 -4.13 19.07
CA ASN A 192 -2.28 -4.90 20.03
C ASN A 192 -2.85 -6.30 20.28
N THR A 193 -4.16 -6.39 20.47
CA THR A 193 -4.86 -7.67 20.70
C THR A 193 -4.77 -8.58 19.49
N THR A 194 -5.07 -8.07 18.29
CA THR A 194 -4.99 -8.83 17.04
C THR A 194 -3.55 -9.24 16.72
N TYR A 195 -2.57 -8.37 16.97
CA TYR A 195 -1.15 -8.70 16.77
C TYR A 195 -0.69 -9.85 17.66
N ARG A 196 -1.05 -9.82 18.96
CA ARG A 196 -0.75 -10.93 19.89
C ARG A 196 -1.33 -12.25 19.40
N ALA A 197 -2.60 -12.24 18.98
CA ALA A 197 -3.26 -13.44 18.48
C ALA A 197 -2.61 -13.96 17.19
N ALA A 198 -2.38 -13.08 16.21
CA ALA A 198 -1.84 -13.44 14.91
C ALA A 198 -0.41 -13.98 14.98
N PHE A 199 0.44 -13.41 15.84
CA PHE A 199 1.86 -13.75 15.91
C PHE A 199 2.25 -14.51 17.18
N ARG A 200 1.27 -14.90 18.02
CA ARG A 200 1.45 -15.67 19.25
C ARG A 200 2.47 -15.06 20.21
N VAL A 201 2.42 -13.74 20.37
CA VAL A 201 3.28 -12.99 21.30
C VAL A 201 2.50 -12.54 22.54
N GLN A 202 3.20 -12.32 23.66
CA GLN A 202 2.59 -11.95 24.94
C GLN A 202 2.71 -10.45 25.28
N TYR A 203 3.29 -9.64 24.41
CA TYR A 203 3.52 -8.21 24.64
C TYR A 203 2.59 -7.34 23.78
N ASN A 204 2.42 -6.06 24.17
CA ASN A 204 1.80 -5.04 23.32
C ASN A 204 2.81 -4.58 22.26
N VAL A 205 2.48 -4.73 20.98
CA VAL A 205 3.38 -4.31 19.89
C VAL A 205 3.51 -2.78 19.80
N ILE A 206 2.49 -2.06 20.23
CA ILE A 206 2.49 -0.61 20.46
C ILE A 206 2.44 -0.40 21.97
N ALA A 207 3.54 0.08 22.55
CA ALA A 207 3.74 0.21 24.00
C ALA A 207 3.87 1.67 24.45
#